data_AF-A0A660MWP8-F1
#
_entry.id   AF-A0A660MWP8-F1
#
_cell.length_a   1.000
_cell.length_b   1.000
_cell.length_c   1.000
_cell.angle_alpha   90.00
_cell.angle_beta   90.00
_cell.angle_gamma   90.00
#
_symmetry.space_group_name_H-M   'P 1'
#
loop_
_entity.id
_entity.type
_entity.pdbx_description
1 polymer ?
#
loop_
_entity_poly.entity_id
_entity_poly.type
_entity_poly.pdbx_seq_one_letter_code
_entity_poly.pdbx_strand_id
1 'polypeptide(L)'
;MKTTSYLDFIAQLLTNEDEFSAFKACYQQTIPKSIKLINSKAKKADLLPYFTDQGRQLEYPDLSDGNKKYDDVCYVHNYHTKTLGTHFLHQGGFFYIQEVAAALSAQVLNPEKGDLVLDLCASPGGKTIQLADKLLSSGEGFVLAN
;
A
#
# COMPACT_ATOMS: atom_id res chain seq x y z
N MET A 1 27.12 6.78 -33.01
CA MET A 1 26.85 6.60 -31.57
C MET A 1 26.07 5.29 -31.41
N LYS A 2 26.55 4.35 -30.58
CA LYS A 2 25.71 3.19 -30.21
C LYS A 2 24.61 3.71 -29.29
N THR A 3 23.35 3.45 -29.64
CA THR A 3 22.20 3.68 -28.76
C THR A 3 22.24 2.65 -27.64
N THR A 4 22.50 3.10 -26.41
CA THR A 4 22.39 2.31 -25.19
C THR A 4 20.92 1.89 -25.01
N SER A 5 20.66 0.59 -24.79
CA SER A 5 19.29 0.14 -24.50
C SER A 5 18.89 0.49 -23.05
N TYR A 6 17.58 0.46 -22.74
CA TYR A 6 17.10 0.66 -21.37
C TYR A 6 17.75 -0.32 -20.38
N LEU A 7 17.89 -1.59 -20.78
CA LEU A 7 18.51 -2.61 -19.93
C LEU A 7 20.01 -2.37 -19.74
N ASP A 8 20.72 -1.87 -20.75
CA ASP A 8 22.12 -1.49 -20.61
C ASP A 8 22.30 -0.32 -19.65
N PHE A 9 21.35 0.63 -19.64
CA PHE A 9 21.34 1.74 -18.68
C PHE A 9 21.08 1.25 -17.25
N ILE A 10 20.07 0.40 -17.04
CA ILE A 10 19.79 -0.16 -15.70
C ILE A 10 20.97 -1.00 -15.19
N ALA A 11 21.61 -1.80 -16.04
CA ALA A 11 22.77 -2.60 -15.66
C ALA A 11 23.94 -1.75 -15.14
N GLN A 12 24.08 -0.50 -15.59
CA GLN A 12 25.10 0.43 -15.08
C GLN A 12 24.81 0.99 -13.70
N LEU A 13 23.54 0.94 -13.25
CA LEU A 13 23.11 1.42 -11.93
C LEU A 13 23.17 0.34 -10.85
N LEU A 14 23.28 -0.93 -11.24
CA LEU A 14 23.28 -2.07 -10.34
C LEU A 14 24.70 -2.52 -10.03
N THR A 15 24.87 -3.11 -8.85
CA THR A 15 26.20 -3.40 -8.29
C THR A 15 26.83 -4.65 -8.91
N ASN A 16 26.01 -5.61 -9.36
CA ASN A 16 26.47 -6.88 -9.93
C ASN A 16 25.42 -7.54 -10.86
N GLU A 17 25.83 -8.64 -11.50
CA GLU A 17 24.99 -9.40 -12.44
C GLU A 17 23.82 -10.13 -11.75
N ASP A 18 23.97 -10.51 -10.48
CA ASP A 18 22.92 -11.16 -9.70
C ASP A 18 21.76 -10.18 -9.44
N GLU A 19 22.05 -8.95 -9.05
CA GLU A 19 21.06 -7.88 -8.89
C GLU A 19 20.36 -7.54 -10.21
N PHE A 20 21.12 -7.49 -11.31
CA PHE A 20 20.52 -7.26 -12.63
C PHE A 20 19.61 -8.41 -13.07
N SER A 21 19.99 -9.64 -12.75
CA SER A 21 19.15 -10.82 -12.99
C SER A 21 17.90 -10.81 -12.13
N ALA A 22 18.00 -10.43 -10.86
CA ALA A 22 16.86 -10.24 -9.97
C ALA A 22 15.93 -9.13 -10.45
N PHE A 23 16.46 -7.98 -10.87
CA PHE A 23 15.68 -6.89 -11.46
C PHE A 23 14.87 -7.35 -12.67
N LYS A 24 15.51 -8.04 -13.62
CA LYS A 24 14.82 -8.57 -14.82
C LYS A 24 13.71 -9.54 -14.44
N ALA A 25 13.96 -10.43 -13.48
CA ALA A 25 12.98 -11.40 -13.00
C ALA A 25 11.77 -10.71 -12.36
N CYS A 26 11.99 -9.69 -11.52
CA CYS A 26 10.90 -8.93 -10.89
C CYS A 26 10.14 -8.05 -11.89
N TYR A 27 10.84 -7.42 -12.84
CA TYR A 27 10.23 -6.51 -13.82
C TYR A 27 9.22 -7.21 -14.75
N GLN A 28 9.34 -8.54 -14.91
CA GLN A 28 8.41 -9.35 -15.70
C GLN A 28 7.21 -9.87 -14.90
N GLN A 29 7.18 -9.66 -13.58
CA GLN A 29 6.11 -10.15 -12.72
C GLN A 29 4.92 -9.20 -12.71
N THR A 30 3.72 -9.76 -12.56
CA THR A 30 2.53 -8.97 -12.28
C THR A 30 2.50 -8.63 -10.79
N ILE A 31 2.36 -7.35 -10.48
CA ILE A 31 2.23 -6.90 -9.08
C ILE A 31 0.87 -7.37 -8.54
N PRO A 32 0.83 -8.11 -7.42
CA PRO A 32 -0.43 -8.51 -6.80
C PRO A 32 -1.26 -7.28 -6.40
N LYS A 33 -2.59 -7.39 -6.53
CA LYS A 33 -3.48 -6.33 -6.04
C LYS A 33 -3.34 -6.22 -4.53
N SER A 34 -3.38 -5.00 -4.03
CA SER A 34 -3.31 -4.71 -2.59
C SER A 34 -4.44 -3.80 -2.16
N ILE A 35 -4.78 -3.91 -0.88
CA ILE A 35 -5.75 -3.06 -0.21
C ILE A 35 -5.13 -2.48 1.06
N LYS A 36 -5.55 -1.26 1.39
CA LYS A 36 -5.26 -0.60 2.65
C LYS A 36 -6.54 -0.57 3.49
N LEU A 37 -6.49 -1.14 4.69
CA LEU A 37 -7.60 -1.13 5.64
C LEU A 37 -7.78 0.27 6.24
N ILE A 38 -9.01 0.67 6.50
CA ILE A 38 -9.33 1.93 7.18
C ILE A 38 -9.60 1.62 8.66
N ASN A 39 -8.62 1.86 9.51
CA ASN A 39 -8.64 1.46 10.91
C ASN A 39 -9.72 2.21 11.71
N SER A 40 -10.07 3.43 11.30
CA SER A 40 -11.15 4.19 11.90
C SER A 40 -12.55 3.63 11.58
N LYS A 41 -12.67 2.67 10.64
CA LYS A 41 -13.94 2.09 10.20
C LYS A 41 -14.15 0.66 10.67
N ALA A 42 -13.10 -0.15 10.72
CA ALA A 42 -13.17 -1.51 11.23
C ALA A 42 -11.82 -1.98 11.74
N LYS A 43 -11.84 -2.89 12.72
CA LYS A 43 -10.63 -3.57 13.15
C LYS A 43 -10.30 -4.68 12.17
N LYS A 44 -9.01 -4.89 11.96
CA LYS A 44 -8.44 -6.00 11.21
C LYS A 44 -9.03 -7.36 11.63
N ALA A 45 -9.15 -7.61 12.93
CA ALA A 45 -9.71 -8.83 13.48
C ALA A 45 -11.16 -9.12 13.03
N ASP A 46 -11.94 -8.08 12.70
CA ASP A 46 -13.32 -8.21 12.26
C ASP A 46 -13.42 -8.48 10.74
N LEU A 47 -12.47 -7.94 9.97
CA LEU A 47 -12.46 -8.06 8.50
C LEU A 47 -11.80 -9.34 7.99
N LEU A 48 -10.76 -9.84 8.67
CA LEU A 48 -10.04 -11.05 8.25
C LEU A 48 -10.93 -12.28 8.08
N PRO A 49 -11.79 -12.64 9.06
CA PRO A 49 -12.65 -13.81 8.93
C PRO A 49 -13.59 -13.70 7.72
N TYR A 50 -14.10 -12.49 7.45
CA TYR A 50 -14.97 -12.23 6.32
C TYR A 50 -14.25 -12.46 4.98
N PHE A 51 -13.03 -11.93 4.80
CA PHE A 51 -12.29 -12.14 3.56
C PHE A 51 -11.95 -13.62 3.34
N THR A 52 -11.56 -14.33 4.40
CA THR A 52 -11.27 -15.77 4.34
C THR A 52 -12.51 -16.59 3.98
N ASP A 53 -13.67 -16.28 4.56
CA ASP A 53 -14.95 -16.94 4.24
C ASP A 53 -15.35 -16.76 2.77
N GLN A 54 -15.03 -15.59 2.19
CA GLN A 54 -15.24 -15.31 0.77
C GLN A 54 -14.16 -15.95 -0.14
N GLY A 55 -13.30 -16.82 0.39
CA GLY A 55 -12.25 -17.52 -0.35
C GLY A 55 -11.06 -16.65 -0.76
N ARG A 56 -10.92 -15.46 -0.16
CA ARG A 56 -9.80 -14.55 -0.43
C ARG A 56 -8.69 -14.79 0.58
N GLN A 57 -7.46 -14.81 0.09
CA GLN A 57 -6.28 -14.91 0.93
C GLN A 57 -5.62 -13.54 1.03
N LEU A 58 -5.35 -13.11 2.27
CA LEU A 58 -4.64 -11.87 2.56
C LEU A 58 -3.21 -12.19 2.96
N GLU A 59 -2.24 -11.51 2.35
CA GLU A 59 -0.82 -11.63 2.67
C GLU A 59 -0.29 -10.26 3.09
N TYR A 60 0.33 -10.19 4.27
CA TYR A 60 0.90 -8.95 4.77
C TYR A 60 2.38 -8.89 4.40
N PRO A 61 2.82 -7.85 3.67
CA PRO A 61 4.24 -7.66 3.41
C PRO A 61 4.98 -7.43 4.74
N ASP A 62 6.25 -7.84 4.78
CA ASP A 62 7.14 -7.46 5.88
C ASP A 62 7.58 -6.01 5.71
N LEU A 63 6.78 -5.10 6.27
CA LEU A 63 7.08 -3.68 6.40
C LEU A 63 7.38 -3.37 7.85
N SER A 64 8.42 -4.00 8.39
CA SER A 64 8.94 -3.71 9.72
C SER A 64 10.15 -2.77 9.67
N ASP A 65 10.21 -1.85 10.62
CA ASP A 65 11.36 -0.97 10.85
C ASP A 65 11.64 -0.90 12.36
N GLY A 66 12.60 -1.70 12.82
CA GLY A 66 12.87 -1.93 14.23
C GLY A 66 11.64 -2.48 14.96
N ASN A 67 11.10 -1.70 15.90
CA ASN A 67 9.90 -2.07 16.67
C ASN A 67 8.59 -1.64 15.99
N LYS A 68 8.63 -0.88 14.89
CA LYS A 68 7.43 -0.46 14.16
C LYS A 68 7.04 -1.54 13.16
N LYS A 69 5.77 -1.91 13.16
CA LYS A 69 5.18 -2.83 12.19
C LYS A 69 4.01 -2.15 11.50
N TYR A 70 4.10 -2.03 10.19
CA TYR A 70 3.04 -1.46 9.36
C TYR A 70 2.19 -2.58 8.77
N ASP A 71 0.98 -2.78 9.31
CA ASP A 71 0.18 -3.98 9.06
C ASP A 71 -1.26 -3.72 8.58
N ASP A 72 -1.54 -2.48 8.15
CA ASP A 72 -2.82 -2.04 7.60
C ASP A 72 -2.89 -2.11 6.07
N VAL A 73 -1.83 -2.57 5.41
CA VAL A 73 -1.81 -2.88 3.98
C VAL A 73 -1.55 -4.37 3.76
N CYS A 74 -2.26 -4.98 2.82
CA CYS A 74 -2.06 -6.38 2.46
C CYS A 74 -2.28 -6.63 0.97
N TYR A 75 -1.56 -7.62 0.45
CA TYR A 75 -1.84 -8.22 -0.84
C TYR A 75 -3.11 -9.07 -0.74
N VAL A 76 -3.89 -9.06 -1.81
CA VAL A 76 -5.10 -9.85 -1.95
C VAL A 76 -4.90 -10.84 -3.08
N HIS A 77 -5.01 -12.13 -2.74
CA HIS A 77 -4.98 -13.23 -3.69
C HIS A 77 -6.39 -13.80 -3.91
N ASN A 78 -6.60 -14.55 -5.00
CA ASN A 78 -7.87 -15.22 -5.34
C ASN A 78 -9.08 -14.27 -5.49
N TYR A 79 -8.92 -13.13 -6.16
CA TYR A 79 -9.99 -12.13 -6.37
C TYR A 79 -10.87 -12.37 -7.63
N HIS A 80 -10.92 -13.60 -8.15
CA HIS A 80 -11.50 -13.91 -9.46
C HIS A 80 -13.04 -13.81 -9.56
N THR A 81 -13.76 -13.71 -8.44
CA THR A 81 -15.24 -13.83 -8.42
C THR A 81 -15.98 -12.49 -8.41
N LYS A 82 -15.41 -11.44 -7.80
CA LYS A 82 -15.93 -10.05 -7.80
C LYS A 82 -14.76 -9.07 -7.70
N THR A 83 -14.78 -8.03 -8.53
CA THR A 83 -13.71 -7.01 -8.49
C THR A 83 -13.67 -6.33 -7.11
N LEU A 84 -12.46 -5.97 -6.64
CA LEU A 84 -12.29 -5.26 -5.38
C LEU A 84 -13.05 -3.93 -5.36
N GLY A 85 -13.09 -3.22 -6.50
CA GLY A 85 -13.73 -1.90 -6.60
C GLY A 85 -15.25 -1.94 -6.43
N THR A 86 -15.90 -3.00 -6.90
CA THR A 86 -17.37 -3.19 -6.76
C THR A 86 -17.76 -3.82 -5.43
N HIS A 87 -16.80 -4.12 -4.56
CA HIS A 87 -17.08 -4.77 -3.28
C HIS A 87 -17.77 -3.80 -2.31
N PHE A 88 -18.82 -4.23 -1.60
CA PHE A 88 -19.57 -3.32 -0.71
C PHE A 88 -18.68 -2.71 0.40
N LEU A 89 -17.70 -3.47 0.93
CA LEU A 89 -16.71 -2.93 1.88
C LEU A 89 -15.82 -1.83 1.27
N HIS A 90 -15.50 -1.91 -0.02
CA HIS A 90 -14.80 -0.82 -0.72
C HIS A 90 -15.71 0.40 -0.83
N GLN A 91 -16.94 0.19 -1.29
CA GLN A 91 -17.95 1.26 -1.43
C GLN A 91 -18.31 1.91 -0.08
N GLY A 92 -18.28 1.12 1.00
CA GLY A 92 -18.49 1.59 2.38
C GLY A 92 -17.26 2.21 3.04
N GLY A 93 -16.11 2.27 2.35
CA GLY A 93 -14.89 2.89 2.85
C GLY A 93 -14.18 2.09 3.95
N PHE A 94 -14.38 0.77 4.03
CA PHE A 94 -13.67 -0.10 4.98
C PHE A 94 -12.25 -0.43 4.53
N PHE A 95 -12.01 -0.40 3.22
CA PHE A 95 -10.68 -0.48 2.64
C PHE A 95 -10.60 0.37 1.38
N TYR A 96 -9.38 0.76 1.02
CA TYR A 96 -9.05 1.45 -0.23
C TYR A 96 -8.11 0.58 -1.07
N ILE A 97 -8.26 0.61 -2.39
CA ILE A 97 -7.38 -0.15 -3.29
C ILE A 97 -6.12 0.68 -3.52
N GLN A 98 -4.98 0.20 -3.04
CA GLN A 98 -3.72 0.94 -3.06
C GLN A 98 -2.55 -0.01 -3.03
N GLU A 99 -1.52 0.33 -3.81
CA GLU A 99 -0.26 -0.41 -3.83
C GLU A 99 0.48 -0.31 -2.49
N VAL A 100 1.09 -1.42 -2.08
CA VAL A 100 1.93 -1.51 -0.88
C VAL A 100 3.02 -0.43 -0.86
N ALA A 101 3.73 -0.24 -1.97
CA ALA A 101 4.79 0.77 -2.08
C ALA A 101 4.26 2.20 -1.85
N ALA A 102 3.07 2.51 -2.36
CA ALA A 102 2.45 3.81 -2.15
C ALA A 102 2.07 4.02 -0.67
N ALA A 103 1.58 2.98 0.00
CA ALA A 103 1.20 3.02 1.42
C ALA A 103 2.39 3.23 2.36
N LEU A 104 3.58 2.73 2.00
CA LEU A 104 4.77 2.83 2.84
C LEU A 104 5.15 4.28 3.15
N SER A 105 5.03 5.19 2.19
CA SER A 105 5.39 6.60 2.38
C SER A 105 4.64 7.28 3.55
N ALA A 106 3.32 7.10 3.62
CA ALA A 106 2.51 7.64 4.70
C ALA A 106 2.70 6.87 6.03
N GLN A 107 3.04 5.57 5.96
CA GLN A 107 3.42 4.81 7.14
C GLN A 107 4.70 5.31 7.78
N VAL A 108 5.73 5.58 6.97
CA VAL A 108 7.02 6.09 7.46
C VAL A 108 6.87 7.48 8.06
N LEU A 109 6.02 8.33 7.48
CA LEU A 109 5.73 9.66 8.04
C LEU A 109 5.12 9.56 9.44
N ASN A 110 4.26 8.55 9.68
CA ASN A 110 3.65 8.22 10.98
C ASN A 110 3.20 9.46 11.79
N PRO A 111 2.22 10.23 11.30
CA PRO A 111 1.77 11.43 11.99
C PRO A 111 1.21 11.09 13.38
N GLU A 112 1.46 11.98 14.33
CA GLU A 112 1.04 11.89 15.72
C GLU A 112 -0.19 12.76 16.00
N LYS A 113 -0.79 12.55 17.17
CA LYS A 113 -1.99 13.29 17.58
C LYS A 113 -1.71 14.79 17.56
N GLY A 114 -2.57 15.53 16.84
CA GLY A 114 -2.49 16.98 16.74
C GLY A 114 -1.59 17.50 15.61
N ASP A 115 -0.93 16.61 14.85
CA ASP A 115 -0.11 17.03 13.72
C ASP A 115 -0.94 17.71 12.62
N LEU A 116 -0.30 18.67 11.95
CA LEU A 116 -0.80 19.33 10.74
C LEU A 116 0.02 18.83 9.54
N VAL A 117 -0.61 18.09 8.64
CA VAL A 117 0.07 17.45 7.51
C VAL A 117 -0.35 18.11 6.19
N LEU A 118 0.61 18.38 5.31
CA LEU A 118 0.38 18.84 3.95
C LEU A 118 0.74 17.74 2.95
N ASP A 119 -0.25 17.22 2.23
CA ASP A 119 -0.08 16.30 1.12
C ASP A 119 -0.06 17.09 -0.20
N LEU A 120 1.14 17.34 -0.72
CA LEU A 120 1.38 18.15 -1.92
C LEU A 120 0.94 17.46 -3.23
N CYS A 121 0.85 16.12 -3.21
CA CYS A 121 0.56 15.29 -4.38
C CYS A 121 -0.58 14.33 -4.02
N ALA A 122 -1.75 14.88 -3.71
CA ALA A 122 -2.81 14.11 -3.10
C ALA A 122 -3.46 13.13 -4.08
N SER A 123 -3.56 13.46 -5.37
CA SER A 123 -4.22 12.59 -6.35
C SER A 123 -3.59 11.19 -6.42
N PRO A 124 -4.36 10.09 -6.39
CA PRO A 124 -5.83 10.00 -6.37
C PRO A 124 -6.48 10.00 -4.97
N GLY A 125 -5.72 10.16 -3.89
CA GLY A 125 -6.20 10.39 -2.52
C GLY A 125 -5.77 9.33 -1.50
N GLY A 126 -5.20 8.21 -1.93
CA GLY A 126 -4.90 7.07 -1.04
C GLY A 126 -3.98 7.41 0.14
N LYS A 127 -2.92 8.19 -0.10
CA LYS A 127 -2.00 8.64 0.96
C LYS A 127 -2.67 9.61 1.91
N THR A 128 -3.41 10.58 1.39
CA THR A 128 -4.21 11.52 2.19
C THR A 128 -5.18 10.78 3.11
N ILE A 129 -5.90 9.78 2.58
CA ILE A 129 -6.83 8.95 3.36
C ILE A 129 -6.08 8.19 4.46
N GLN A 130 -4.89 7.68 4.17
CA GLN A 130 -4.08 6.98 5.16
C GLN A 130 -3.59 7.89 6.29
N LEU A 131 -3.13 9.09 5.96
CA LEU A 131 -2.72 10.10 6.95
C LEU A 131 -3.91 10.52 7.82
N ALA A 132 -5.06 10.80 7.19
CA ALA A 132 -6.28 11.17 7.90
C ALA A 132 -6.79 10.05 8.81
N ASP A 133 -6.76 8.79 8.36
CA ASP A 133 -7.16 7.62 9.15
C ASP A 133 -6.28 7.43 10.40
N LYS A 134 -4.98 7.69 10.28
CA LYS A 134 -4.03 7.65 11.40
C LYS A 134 -4.32 8.74 12.43
N LEU A 135 -4.46 9.99 11.98
CA LEU A 135 -4.77 11.14 12.84
C LEU A 135 -6.13 10.98 13.52
N LEU A 136 -7.16 10.53 12.78
CA LEU A 136 -8.49 10.26 13.31
C LEU A 136 -8.44 9.17 14.40
N SER A 137 -7.68 8.10 14.17
CA SER A 137 -7.50 7.03 15.16
C SER A 137 -6.78 7.49 16.43
N SER A 138 -5.96 8.55 16.34
CA SER A 138 -5.29 9.18 17.49
C SER A 138 -6.17 10.22 18.21
N GLY A 139 -7.28 10.64 17.59
CA GLY A 139 -8.31 11.50 18.15
C GLY A 139 -8.27 12.97 17.73
N GLU A 140 -7.20 13.45 17.10
CA GLU A 140 -7.04 14.85 16.69
C GLU A 140 -5.95 15.01 15.62
N GLY A 141 -6.12 15.98 14.72
CA GLY A 141 -5.13 16.36 13.70
C GLY A 141 -5.77 16.99 12.47
N PHE A 142 -4.94 17.42 11.51
CA PHE A 142 -5.39 18.03 10.27
C PHE A 142 -4.55 17.59 9.08
N VAL A 143 -5.20 17.37 7.93
CA VAL A 143 -4.53 17.10 6.65
C VAL A 143 -5.05 18.07 5.60
N LEU A 144 -4.13 18.82 4.98
CA LEU A 144 -4.40 19.60 3.77
C LEU A 144 -3.95 18.80 2.56
N ALA A 145 -4.84 18.60 1.60
CA ALA A 145 -4.59 17.86 0.37
C ALA A 145 -4.62 18.81 -0.84
N ASN A 146 -3.58 18.76 -1.67
CA ASN A 146 -3.43 19.58 -2.86
C ASN A 146 -3.36 18.74 -4.15
#